data_AF-A0A942N053-F1
#
_entry.id   AF-A0A942N053-F1
#
_cell.length_a   1.000
_cell.length_b   1.000
_cell.length_c   1.000
_cell.angle_alpha   90.00
_cell.angle_beta   90.00
_cell.angle_gamma   90.00
#
_symmetry.space_group_name_H-M   'P 1'
#
loop_
_entity.id
_entity.type
_entity.pdbx_description
1 polymer ?
#
loop_
_entity_poly.entity_id
_entity_poly.type
_entity_poly.pdbx_seq_one_letter_code
_entity_poly.pdbx_strand_id
1 'polypeptide(L)'
;MDRTVKQSTTYDAQSDSMYIFAKKGFEEEVVELVPGVNIEYNKAGEVIGIEILRVSRFFHDVLQPAKQTKSHSMVKEESVSYKSKKKSNR
;
A
#
# COMPACT_ATOMS: atom_id res chain seq x y z
N MET A 1 -26.09 -0.91 26.88
CA MET A 1 -24.99 -0.21 26.20
C MET A 1 -24.15 -1.27 25.52
N ASP A 2 -24.34 -1.44 24.22
CA ASP A 2 -23.56 -2.39 23.43
C ASP A 2 -22.09 -1.92 23.40
N ARG A 3 -21.20 -2.72 24.01
CA ARG A 3 -19.78 -2.42 24.20
C ARG A 3 -18.90 -2.94 23.06
N THR A 4 -19.49 -3.34 21.94
CA THR A 4 -18.73 -3.97 20.86
C THR A 4 -17.97 -2.91 20.07
N VAL A 5 -16.69 -2.70 20.43
CA VAL A 5 -15.77 -1.93 19.59
C VAL A 5 -15.52 -2.75 18.34
N LYS A 6 -15.81 -2.17 17.18
CA LYS A 6 -15.43 -2.78 15.90
C LYS A 6 -13.90 -2.76 15.84
N GLN A 7 -13.30 -3.94 15.95
CA GLN A 7 -11.87 -4.11 15.67
C GLN A 7 -11.61 -3.65 14.24
N SER A 8 -10.63 -2.77 14.08
CA SER A 8 -10.30 -2.18 12.78
C SER A 8 -8.81 -1.98 12.64
N THR A 9 -8.37 -1.87 11.40
CA THR A 9 -6.96 -1.68 11.07
C THR A 9 -6.82 -0.56 10.05
N THR A 10 -5.80 0.27 10.17
CA THR A 10 -5.51 1.36 9.24
C THR A 10 -4.01 1.44 8.99
N TYR A 11 -3.63 1.58 7.72
CA TYR A 11 -2.25 1.83 7.32
C TYR A 11 -2.13 3.29 6.87
N ASP A 12 -1.16 4.00 7.43
CA ASP A 12 -0.78 5.33 7.01
C ASP A 12 0.54 5.26 6.21
N ALA A 13 0.44 5.52 4.91
CA ALA A 13 1.58 5.49 4.01
C ALA A 13 2.58 6.63 4.24
N GLN A 14 2.17 7.74 4.88
CA GLN A 14 3.07 8.86 5.16
C GLN A 14 4.04 8.52 6.29
N SER A 15 3.56 7.86 7.34
CA SER A 15 4.37 7.39 8.47
C SER A 15 4.97 5.99 8.27
N ASP A 16 4.48 5.24 7.26
CA ASP A 16 4.78 3.80 7.09
C ASP A 16 4.42 2.99 8.35
N SER A 17 3.26 3.32 8.93
CA SER A 17 2.76 2.76 10.19
C SER A 17 1.38 2.13 10.03
N MET A 18 1.13 1.05 10.76
CA MET A 18 -0.13 0.32 10.77
C MET A 18 -0.69 0.27 12.19
N TYR A 19 -1.93 0.72 12.32
CA TYR A 19 -2.66 0.81 13.58
C TYR A 19 -3.72 -0.29 13.62
N ILE A 20 -3.71 -1.11 14.68
CA ILE A 20 -4.71 -2.13 14.95
C ILE A 20 -5.47 -1.70 16.21
N PHE A 21 -6.73 -1.32 16.05
CA PHE A 21 -7.57 -0.81 17.14
C PHE A 21 -8.32 -1.97 17.83
N ALA A 22 -8.01 -2.19 19.10
CA ALA A 22 -8.61 -3.25 19.91
C ALA A 22 -9.80 -2.73 20.74
N LYS A 23 -9.70 -1.52 21.29
CA LYS A 23 -10.73 -0.88 22.11
C LYS A 23 -10.77 0.64 21.82
N LYS A 24 -11.89 1.28 22.16
CA LYS A 24 -11.98 2.75 22.18
C LYS A 24 -11.29 3.28 23.43
N GLY A 25 -10.52 4.34 23.30
CA GLY A 25 -9.85 5.01 24.41
C GLY A 25 -8.87 6.05 23.89
N PHE A 26 -8.32 6.83 24.82
CA PHE A 26 -7.16 7.68 24.56
C PHE A 26 -5.90 6.93 24.99
N GLU A 27 -4.85 7.04 24.18
CA GLU A 27 -3.52 6.58 24.50
C GLU A 27 -2.95 7.42 25.64
N GLU A 28 -2.38 6.75 26.63
CA GLU A 28 -1.65 7.37 27.74
C GLU A 28 -0.23 6.83 27.85
N GLU A 29 -0.03 5.56 27.45
CA GLU A 29 1.26 4.90 27.50
C GLU A 29 1.45 4.00 26.28
N VAL A 30 2.70 3.91 25.82
CA VAL A 30 3.13 3.01 24.75
C VAL A 30 4.34 2.19 25.22
N VAL A 31 4.31 0.88 24.96
CA VAL A 31 5.41 -0.04 25.24
C VAL A 31 5.85 -0.72 23.96
N GLU A 32 7.11 -0.57 23.58
CA GLU A 32 7.71 -1.32 22.48
C GLU A 32 7.96 -2.77 22.94
N LEU A 33 7.17 -3.70 22.40
CA LEU A 33 7.28 -5.13 22.75
C LEU A 33 8.48 -5.77 22.06
N VAL A 34 8.67 -5.44 20.78
CA VAL A 34 9.80 -5.82 19.94
C VAL A 34 10.08 -4.69 18.96
N PRO A 35 11.27 -4.62 18.33
CA PRO A 35 11.63 -3.52 17.44
C PRO A 35 10.57 -3.20 16.38
N GLY A 36 9.94 -2.03 16.48
CA GLY A 36 8.90 -1.55 15.58
C GLY A 36 7.50 -2.13 15.83
N VAL A 37 7.24 -2.75 16.97
CA VAL A 37 5.90 -3.19 17.39
C VAL A 37 5.61 -2.65 18.78
N ASN A 38 4.61 -1.78 18.85
CA ASN A 38 4.21 -1.05 20.04
C ASN A 38 2.84 -1.53 20.53
N ILE A 39 2.66 -1.66 21.84
CA ILE A 39 1.36 -1.85 22.48
C ILE A 39 0.95 -0.53 23.13
N GLU A 40 -0.26 -0.06 22.80
CA GLU A 40 -0.85 1.17 23.32
C GLU A 40 -1.82 0.86 24.46
N TYR A 41 -1.66 1.58 25.57
CA TYR A 41 -2.46 1.44 26.78
C TYR A 41 -3.22 2.72 27.10
N ASN A 42 -4.42 2.55 27.66
CA ASN A 42 -5.15 3.66 28.28
C ASN A 42 -4.71 3.89 29.73
N LYS A 43 -5.26 4.93 30.37
CA LYS A 43 -4.99 5.29 31.77
C LYS A 43 -5.26 4.16 32.78
N ALA A 44 -6.15 3.23 32.44
CA ALA A 44 -6.50 2.10 33.29
C ALA A 44 -5.56 0.89 33.10
N GLY A 45 -4.54 1.02 32.25
CA GLY A 45 -3.62 -0.07 31.90
C GLY A 45 -4.23 -1.11 30.96
N GLU A 46 -5.35 -0.79 30.30
CA GLU A 46 -5.93 -1.69 29.32
C GLU A 46 -5.35 -1.44 27.93
N VAL A 47 -5.06 -2.52 27.19
CA VAL A 47 -4.67 -2.44 25.79
C VAL A 47 -5.81 -1.85 24.96
N ILE A 48 -5.50 -0.80 24.21
CA ILE A 48 -6.44 -0.15 23.28
C ILE A 48 -5.99 -0.28 21.82
N GLY A 49 -4.70 -0.47 21.57
CA GLY A 49 -4.15 -0.51 20.22
C GLY A 49 -2.81 -1.24 20.12
N ILE A 50 -2.43 -1.54 18.88
CA ILE A 50 -1.08 -1.97 18.49
C ILE A 50 -0.66 -1.08 17.32
N GLU A 51 0.54 -0.54 17.38
CA GLU A 51 1.18 0.17 16.27
C GLU A 51 2.37 -0.65 15.75
N ILE A 52 2.42 -0.85 14.44
CA ILE A 52 3.53 -1.50 13.74
C ILE A 52 4.21 -0.45 12.87
N LEU A 53 5.49 -0.23 13.06
CA LEU A 53 6.32 0.72 12.31
C LEU A 53 7.05 0.03 11.16
N ARG A 54 7.32 0.76 10.08
CA ARG A 54 8.03 0.28 8.88
C ARG A 54 7.32 -0.91 8.24
N VAL A 55 6.00 -0.82 8.15
CA VAL A 55 5.10 -1.89 7.68
C VAL A 55 5.48 -2.36 6.28
N SER A 56 5.93 -1.43 5.43
CA SER A 56 6.45 -1.72 4.09
C SER A 56 7.53 -2.81 4.04
N ARG A 57 8.33 -2.96 5.11
CA ARG A 57 9.36 -4.01 5.21
C ARG A 57 8.78 -5.40 5.44
N PHE A 58 7.61 -5.48 6.07
CA PHE A 58 6.94 -6.74 6.37
C PHE A 58 6.01 -7.17 5.23
N PHE A 59 5.35 -6.20 4.59
CA PHE A 59 4.27 -6.45 3.63
C PHE A 59 4.61 -5.99 2.20
N HIS A 60 5.89 -6.03 1.82
CA HIS A 60 6.39 -5.56 0.52
C HIS A 60 5.61 -6.11 -0.69
N ASP A 61 5.09 -7.34 -0.62
CA ASP A 61 4.32 -7.96 -1.69
C ASP A 61 2.82 -7.60 -1.67
N VAL A 62 2.28 -7.23 -0.50
CA VAL A 62 0.84 -6.94 -0.30
C VAL A 62 0.53 -5.46 -0.47
N LEU A 63 1.48 -4.59 -0.15
CA LEU A 63 1.32 -3.13 -0.23
C LEU A 63 1.73 -2.53 -1.58
N GLN A 64 2.24 -3.34 -2.52
CA GLN A 64 2.49 -2.84 -3.88
C GLN A 64 1.15 -2.49 -4.54
N PRO A 65 0.97 -1.26 -5.05
CA PRO A 65 -0.17 -0.97 -5.91
C PRO A 65 -0.13 -1.99 -7.05
N ALA A 66 -1.26 -2.65 -7.32
CA ALA A 66 -1.38 -3.65 -8.37
C ALA A 66 -0.63 -3.14 -9.61
N LYS A 67 0.50 -3.78 -9.93
CA LYS A 67 1.32 -3.37 -11.07
C LYS A 67 0.37 -3.39 -12.26
N GLN A 68 0.10 -2.21 -12.84
CA GLN A 68 -0.60 -2.15 -14.12
C GLN A 68 0.19 -3.03 -15.07
N THR A 69 -0.34 -4.21 -15.36
CA THR A 69 0.15 -5.05 -16.43
C THR A 69 0.05 -4.19 -17.67
N LYS A 70 1.19 -3.73 -18.18
CA LYS A 70 1.24 -3.02 -19.46
C LYS A 70 0.54 -3.93 -20.46
N SER A 71 -0.64 -3.52 -20.92
CA SER A 71 -1.29 -4.12 -22.07
C SER A 71 -0.31 -3.94 -23.22
N HIS A 72 0.32 -5.03 -23.63
CA HIS A 72 1.07 -5.09 -24.88
C HIS A 72 0.07 -4.87 -26.02
N SER A 73 -0.10 -3.63 -26.47
CA SER A 73 -0.61 -3.36 -27.82
C SER A 73 0.58 -3.22 -28.75
N MET A 74 0.63 -4.18 -29.66
CA MET A 74 1.62 -4.36 -30.71
C MET A 74 1.72 -3.10 -31.58
N VAL A 75 2.97 -2.74 -31.88
CA VAL A 75 3.47 -1.69 -32.77
C VAL A 75 2.58 -1.39 -33.99
N LYS A 76 2.36 -0.09 -34.23
CA LYS A 76 1.80 0.49 -35.45
C LYS A 76 2.69 0.13 -36.65
N GLU A 77 2.10 -0.36 -37.74
CA GLU A 77 2.77 -0.40 -39.04
C GLU A 77 3.01 1.03 -39.53
N GLU A 78 4.28 1.41 -39.66
CA GLU A 78 4.71 2.56 -40.44
C GLU A 78 4.54 2.23 -41.94
N SER A 79 3.57 2.86 -42.58
CA SER A 79 3.49 2.92 -44.04
C SER A 79 4.21 4.18 -44.52
N VAL A 80 5.42 4.02 -45.07
CA VAL A 80 6.04 5.07 -45.89
C VAL A 80 6.71 4.49 -47.14
N SER A 81 6.07 4.80 -48.26
CA SER A 81 6.64 5.25 -49.55
C SER A 81 7.49 4.29 -50.37
N TYR A 82 7.16 4.16 -51.67
CA TYR A 82 8.00 4.75 -52.73
C TYR A 82 7.19 5.03 -54.00
N LYS A 83 7.15 6.32 -54.37
CA LYS A 83 6.73 6.83 -55.68
C LYS A 83 7.65 6.34 -56.81
N SER A 84 7.01 5.99 -57.92
CA SER A 84 7.43 6.03 -59.33
C SER A 84 8.92 6.18 -59.67
N LYS A 85 9.47 5.15 -60.34
CA LYS A 85 10.61 5.30 -61.26
C LYS A 85 10.15 5.03 -62.70
N LYS A 86 10.21 6.08 -63.53
CA LYS A 86 10.21 5.99 -65.00
C LYS A 86 11.39 5.14 -65.49
N LYS A 87 11.13 4.19 -66.37
CA LYS A 87 12.02 3.68 -67.45
C LYS A 87 11.07 3.19 -68.56
N SER A 88 10.91 3.86 -69.70
CA SER A 88 11.85 3.93 -70.83
C SER A 88 12.38 2.55 -71.21
N ASN A 89 11.76 1.88 -72.19
CA ASN A 89 12.40 1.55 -73.45
C ASN A 89 11.50 0.73 -74.40
N ARG A 90 11.48 1.22 -75.66
CA ARG A 90 11.13 0.57 -76.94
C ARG A 90 9.66 0.38 -77.27
#